data_AF-A0A6N7F804-F1
#
_entry.id   AF-A0A6N7F804-F1
#
_cell.length_a   1.000
_cell.length_b   1.000
_cell.length_c   1.000
_cell.angle_alpha   90.00
_cell.angle_beta   90.00
_cell.angle_gamma   90.00
#
_symmetry.space_group_name_H-M   'P 1'
#
loop_
_entity.id
_entity.type
_entity.pdbx_description
1 polymer ?
#
loop_
_entity_poly.entity_id
_entity_poly.type
_entity_poly.pdbx_seq_one_letter_code
_entity_poly.pdbx_strand_id
1 'polypeptide(L)'
;MRALRSIFRPAATSRRAEALYGRAVGQARDPGFYAALGVPDSVDGRFEMISLHVWLLLRRLKSGPGAGALAQAVFDAMFDDMDRGLREMGAGDLGVGRRIKAMATAFYGRIAAYDRGLAAGGEVLEDTLIRNVWRGEAPEGARPAVLAAYLRRVDAHLRDLTPAALLEAEAPFGPAPADVEAQEA
;
A
#
# COMPACT_ATOMS: atom_id res chain seq x y z
N MET A 1 3.40 -5.90 23.69
CA MET A 1 2.07 -5.72 24.32
C MET A 1 1.11 -4.99 23.35
N ARG A 2 0.65 -5.63 22.26
CA ARG A 2 -0.39 -5.08 21.34
C ARG A 2 -1.62 -5.99 21.16
N ALA A 3 -1.57 -7.22 21.66
CA ALA A 3 -2.65 -8.21 21.51
C ALA A 3 -3.97 -7.82 22.19
N LEU A 4 -3.94 -6.96 23.22
CA LEU A 4 -5.11 -6.64 24.05
C LEU A 4 -6.10 -5.66 23.39
N ARG A 5 -5.75 -4.95 22.31
CA ARG A 5 -6.68 -4.03 21.61
C ARG A 5 -7.46 -4.69 20.47
N SER A 6 -7.03 -5.87 20.02
CA SER A 6 -7.68 -6.60 18.92
C SER A 6 -9.06 -7.16 19.34
N ILE A 7 -9.18 -7.59 20.60
CA ILE A 7 -10.37 -8.30 21.12
C ILE A 7 -11.59 -7.36 21.31
N PHE A 8 -11.38 -6.04 21.42
CA PHE A 8 -12.46 -5.07 21.67
C PHE A 8 -12.82 -4.20 20.45
N ARG A 9 -12.31 -4.54 19.24
CA ARG A 9 -12.64 -3.78 18.03
C ARG A 9 -14.08 -4.09 17.59
N PRO A 10 -14.93 -3.08 17.29
CA PRO A 10 -16.25 -3.32 16.73
C PRO A 10 -16.17 -4.11 15.42
N ALA A 11 -17.00 -5.14 15.27
CA ALA A 11 -16.99 -6.02 14.08
C ALA A 11 -17.21 -5.25 12.76
N ALA A 12 -17.98 -4.15 12.78
CA ALA A 12 -18.17 -3.29 11.62
C ALA A 12 -16.87 -2.60 11.18
N THR A 13 -16.00 -2.20 12.11
CA THR A 13 -14.71 -1.59 11.79
C THR A 13 -13.75 -2.60 11.18
N SER A 14 -13.72 -3.84 11.69
CA SER A 14 -12.90 -4.92 11.11
C SER A 14 -13.31 -5.22 9.68
N ARG A 15 -14.60 -5.44 9.42
CA ARG A 15 -15.11 -5.71 8.05
C ARG A 15 -14.79 -4.59 7.07
N ARG A 16 -14.95 -3.33 7.49
CA ARG A 16 -14.62 -2.15 6.66
C ARG A 16 -13.12 -2.08 6.37
N ALA A 17 -12.28 -2.40 7.34
CA ALA A 17 -10.84 -2.43 7.16
C ALA A 17 -10.40 -3.55 6.21
N GLU A 18 -10.96 -4.75 6.37
CA GLU A 18 -10.73 -5.89 5.48
C GLU A 18 -11.16 -5.58 4.04
N ALA A 19 -12.31 -4.92 3.85
CA ALA A 19 -12.76 -4.49 2.52
C ALA A 19 -11.79 -3.49 1.86
N LEU A 20 -11.39 -2.44 2.59
CA LEU A 20 -10.43 -1.46 2.08
C LEU A 20 -9.06 -2.09 1.79
N TYR A 21 -8.58 -2.95 2.69
CA TYR A 21 -7.34 -3.70 2.50
C TYR A 21 -7.43 -4.63 1.28
N GLY A 22 -8.53 -5.36 1.13
CA GLY A 22 -8.79 -6.22 -0.03
C GLY A 22 -8.74 -5.45 -1.35
N ARG A 23 -9.31 -4.24 -1.40
CA ARG A 23 -9.20 -3.35 -2.57
C ARG A 23 -7.75 -2.93 -2.83
N ALA A 24 -6.98 -2.61 -1.79
CA ALA A 24 -5.55 -2.28 -1.93
C ALA A 24 -4.74 -3.47 -2.45
N VAL A 25 -5.02 -4.68 -1.98
CA VAL A 25 -4.39 -5.92 -2.48
C VAL A 25 -4.77 -6.19 -3.93
N GLY A 26 -6.05 -6.04 -4.28
CA GLY A 26 -6.56 -6.19 -5.64
C GLY A 26 -5.83 -5.26 -6.60
N GLN A 27 -5.80 -3.96 -6.27
CA GLN A 27 -5.08 -2.97 -7.07
C GLN A 27 -3.58 -3.28 -7.14
N ALA A 28 -2.94 -3.58 -6.01
CA ALA A 28 -1.50 -3.82 -5.96
C ALA A 28 -1.04 -5.01 -6.82
N ARG A 29 -1.95 -5.95 -7.14
CA ARG A 29 -1.70 -7.13 -7.97
C ARG A 29 -1.94 -6.90 -9.46
N ASP A 30 -2.30 -5.68 -9.86
CA ASP A 30 -2.50 -5.37 -11.26
C ASP A 30 -1.22 -5.67 -12.08
N PRO A 31 -1.31 -6.46 -13.17
CA PRO A 31 -0.16 -6.85 -13.98
C PRO A 31 0.64 -5.68 -14.52
N GLY A 32 0.01 -4.51 -14.72
CA GLY A 32 0.63 -3.31 -15.25
C GLY A 32 1.79 -2.80 -14.40
N PHE A 33 1.72 -2.94 -13.07
CA PHE A 33 2.83 -2.56 -12.20
C PHE A 33 4.09 -3.39 -12.48
N TYR A 34 3.92 -4.68 -12.75
CA TYR A 34 5.04 -5.60 -12.93
C TYR A 34 5.56 -5.59 -14.36
N ALA A 35 4.65 -5.70 -15.34
CA ALA A 35 4.98 -5.81 -16.75
C ALA A 35 5.40 -4.46 -17.36
N ALA A 36 4.68 -3.38 -17.07
CA ALA A 36 4.91 -2.09 -17.73
C ALA A 36 5.85 -1.16 -16.95
N LEU A 37 5.89 -1.27 -15.62
CA LEU A 37 6.75 -0.42 -14.77
C LEU A 37 7.99 -1.14 -14.25
N GLY A 38 8.14 -2.43 -14.52
CA GLY A 38 9.30 -3.21 -14.11
C GLY A 38 9.40 -3.44 -12.60
N VAL A 39 8.28 -3.42 -11.87
CA VAL A 39 8.28 -3.80 -10.45
C VAL A 39 8.61 -5.29 -10.34
N PRO A 40 9.56 -5.72 -9.49
CA PRO A 40 9.90 -7.14 -9.36
C PRO A 40 8.70 -7.97 -8.89
N ASP A 41 8.28 -8.98 -9.66
CA ASP A 41 7.21 -9.91 -9.26
C ASP A 41 7.74 -10.96 -8.26
N SER A 42 8.02 -10.49 -7.04
CA SER A 42 8.51 -11.27 -5.90
C SER A 42 7.67 -10.97 -4.66
N VAL A 43 7.82 -11.76 -3.60
CA VAL A 43 7.14 -11.51 -2.31
C VAL A 43 7.37 -10.08 -1.82
N ASP A 44 8.61 -9.61 -1.89
CA ASP A 44 8.96 -8.27 -1.41
C ASP A 44 8.46 -7.17 -2.37
N GLY A 45 8.45 -7.41 -3.69
CA GLY A 45 7.90 -6.46 -4.66
C GLY A 45 6.38 -6.34 -4.59
N ARG A 46 5.66 -7.46 -4.43
CA ARG A 46 4.21 -7.48 -4.13
C ARG A 46 3.90 -6.78 -2.82
N PHE A 47 4.71 -7.01 -1.78
CA PHE A 47 4.59 -6.29 -0.51
C PHE A 47 4.78 -4.78 -0.70
N GLU A 48 5.72 -4.35 -1.54
CA GLU A 48 5.91 -2.93 -1.80
C GLU A 48 4.70 -2.30 -2.47
N MET A 49 4.11 -2.96 -3.47
CA MET A 49 2.90 -2.46 -4.11
C MET A 49 1.73 -2.39 -3.13
N ILE A 50 1.52 -3.42 -2.30
CA ILE A 50 0.51 -3.38 -1.23
C ILE A 50 0.79 -2.22 -0.27
N SER A 51 2.07 -2.04 0.11
CA SER A 51 2.49 -0.98 1.02
C SER A 51 2.16 0.41 0.50
N LEU A 52 2.39 0.69 -0.79
CA LEU A 52 2.05 1.98 -1.41
C LEU A 52 0.54 2.26 -1.35
N HIS A 53 -0.29 1.28 -1.70
CA HIS A 53 -1.75 1.44 -1.70
C HIS A 53 -2.32 1.56 -0.28
N VAL A 54 -1.80 0.78 0.67
CA VAL A 54 -2.18 0.92 2.08
C VAL A 54 -1.73 2.27 2.63
N TRP A 55 -0.53 2.75 2.30
CA TRP A 55 -0.06 4.08 2.71
C TRP A 55 -1.01 5.19 2.22
N LEU A 56 -1.47 5.14 0.98
CA LEU A 56 -2.46 6.08 0.42
C LEU A 56 -3.79 6.04 1.20
N LEU A 57 -4.30 4.84 1.51
CA LEU A 57 -5.49 4.68 2.35
C LEU A 57 -5.28 5.26 3.75
N LEU A 58 -4.13 4.99 4.39
CA LEU A 58 -3.83 5.50 5.73
C LEU A 58 -3.72 7.03 5.73
N ARG A 59 -3.12 7.63 4.70
CA ARG A 59 -3.07 9.09 4.53
C ARG A 59 -4.47 9.68 4.45
N ARG A 60 -5.33 9.09 3.62
CA ARG A 60 -6.71 9.55 3.49
C ARG A 60 -7.49 9.36 4.78
N LEU A 61 -7.38 8.20 5.41
CA LEU A 61 -8.13 7.92 6.62
C LEU A 61 -7.70 8.84 7.77
N LYS A 62 -6.40 9.13 7.93
CA LYS A 62 -5.85 9.99 9.00
C LYS A 62 -6.29 11.46 8.94
N SER A 63 -6.83 11.94 7.83
CA SER A 63 -7.24 13.34 7.67
C SER A 63 -8.68 13.66 8.15
N GLY A 64 -9.42 12.70 8.72
CA GLY A 64 -10.81 12.88 9.16
C GLY A 64 -11.08 12.73 10.67
N PRO A 65 -12.24 13.19 11.18
CA PRO A 65 -12.68 12.88 12.55
C PRO A 65 -12.94 11.38 12.74
N GLY A 66 -12.48 10.76 13.84
CA GLY A 66 -12.63 9.32 14.09
C GLY A 66 -11.68 8.40 13.30
N ALA A 67 -10.77 8.99 12.51
CA ALA A 67 -9.80 8.37 11.63
C ALA A 67 -8.93 7.24 12.21
N GLY A 68 -8.56 7.36 13.48
CA GLY A 68 -7.52 6.52 14.08
C GLY A 68 -7.89 5.04 14.13
N ALA A 69 -9.16 4.72 14.39
CA ALA A 69 -9.59 3.33 14.60
C ALA A 69 -9.63 2.54 13.28
N LEU A 70 -10.18 3.12 12.21
CA LEU A 70 -10.26 2.46 10.91
C LEU A 70 -8.88 2.37 10.24
N ALA A 71 -8.06 3.43 10.32
CA ALA A 71 -6.69 3.39 9.81
C ALA A 71 -5.85 2.32 10.51
N GLN A 72 -5.96 2.21 11.85
CA GLN A 72 -5.29 1.14 12.59
C GLN A 72 -5.81 -0.25 12.19
N ALA A 73 -7.11 -0.38 11.94
CA ALA A 73 -7.69 -1.65 11.52
C ALA A 73 -7.20 -2.09 10.13
N VAL A 74 -7.05 -1.16 9.17
CA VAL A 74 -6.46 -1.45 7.84
C VAL A 74 -4.99 -1.87 7.98
N PHE A 75 -4.24 -1.16 8.83
CA PHE A 75 -2.86 -1.54 9.15
C PHE A 75 -2.79 -2.96 9.72
N ASP A 76 -3.62 -3.27 10.72
CA ASP A 76 -3.62 -4.60 11.34
C ASP A 76 -4.01 -5.68 10.34
N ALA A 77 -5.01 -5.45 9.48
CA ALA A 77 -5.40 -6.38 8.43
C ALA A 77 -4.24 -6.72 7.48
N MET A 78 -3.44 -5.73 7.09
CA MET A 78 -2.24 -5.92 6.27
C MET A 78 -1.20 -6.82 6.94
N PHE A 79 -0.91 -6.60 8.23
CA PHE A 79 0.09 -7.37 8.95
C PHE A 79 -0.40 -8.78 9.34
N ASP A 80 -1.69 -8.94 9.60
CA ASP A 80 -2.30 -10.24 9.84
C ASP A 80 -2.28 -11.09 8.56
N ASP A 81 -2.55 -10.49 7.39
CA ASP A 81 -2.44 -11.19 6.10
C ASP A 81 -1.01 -11.59 5.76
N MET A 82 -0.06 -10.70 6.01
CA MET A 82 1.34 -10.99 5.83
C MET A 82 1.85 -12.08 6.78
N ASP A 83 1.43 -12.08 8.06
CA ASP A 83 1.77 -13.14 9.01
C ASP A 83 1.25 -14.50 8.53
N ARG A 84 -0.01 -14.56 8.09
CA ARG A 84 -0.58 -15.79 7.50
C ARG A 84 0.21 -16.25 6.28
N GLY A 85 0.41 -15.38 5.29
CA GLY A 85 1.11 -15.76 4.06
C GLY A 85 2.55 -16.20 4.29
N LEU A 86 3.30 -15.53 5.17
CA LEU A 86 4.66 -15.94 5.53
C LEU A 86 4.70 -17.27 6.28
N ARG A 87 3.72 -17.52 7.16
CA ARG A 87 3.58 -18.82 7.82
C ARG A 87 3.22 -19.89 6.80
N GLU A 88 2.27 -19.67 5.91
CA GLU A 88 1.88 -20.68 4.90
C GLU A 88 3.06 -21.06 3.98
N MET A 89 3.89 -20.10 3.58
CA MET A 89 5.09 -20.35 2.78
C MET A 89 6.23 -21.06 3.54
N GLY A 90 6.15 -21.18 4.87
CA GLY A 90 7.23 -21.72 5.70
C GLY A 90 6.72 -22.34 7.01
N ALA A 91 5.59 -23.04 6.94
CA ALA A 91 4.69 -23.40 8.06
C ALA A 91 5.39 -23.80 9.36
N GLY A 92 5.69 -22.78 10.19
CA GLY A 92 6.06 -22.91 11.60
C GLY A 92 7.47 -22.50 12.01
N ASP A 93 8.33 -22.04 11.09
CA ASP A 93 9.77 -21.96 11.39
C ASP A 93 10.19 -20.80 12.32
N LEU A 94 11.33 -20.98 13.01
CA LEU A 94 11.97 -20.03 13.94
C LEU A 94 12.51 -18.79 13.18
N GLY A 95 11.63 -17.93 12.68
CA GLY A 95 12.07 -16.72 11.96
C GLY A 95 10.95 -15.81 11.45
N VAL A 96 9.73 -16.32 11.30
CA VAL A 96 8.59 -15.57 10.75
C VAL A 96 8.31 -14.29 11.55
N GLY A 97 8.28 -14.37 12.88
CA GLY A 97 8.07 -13.20 13.73
C GLY A 97 9.14 -12.12 13.58
N ARG A 98 10.41 -12.50 13.36
CA ARG A 98 11.51 -11.55 13.11
C ARG A 98 11.33 -10.88 11.75
N ARG A 99 10.94 -11.63 10.72
CA ARG A 99 10.67 -11.09 9.38
C ARG A 99 9.50 -10.10 9.39
N ILE A 100 8.39 -10.44 10.03
CA ILE A 100 7.22 -9.56 10.18
C ILE A 100 7.61 -8.25 10.87
N LYS A 101 8.39 -8.33 11.97
CA LYS A 101 8.86 -7.14 12.68
C LYS A 101 9.77 -6.26 11.82
N ALA A 102 10.64 -6.86 11.00
CA ALA A 102 11.48 -6.13 10.06
C ALA A 102 10.63 -5.42 9.00
N MET A 103 9.66 -6.11 8.40
CA MET A 103 8.75 -5.53 7.40
C MET A 103 7.89 -4.42 8.00
N ALA A 104 7.42 -4.57 9.23
CA ALA A 104 6.68 -3.53 9.95
C ALA A 104 7.52 -2.26 10.18
N THR A 105 8.74 -2.43 10.68
CA THR A 105 9.69 -1.31 10.86
C THR A 105 9.94 -0.59 9.53
N ALA A 106 10.19 -1.37 8.48
CA ALA A 106 10.51 -0.85 7.17
C ALA A 106 9.28 -0.16 6.52
N PHE A 107 8.06 -0.61 6.81
CA PHE A 107 6.82 0.06 6.38
C PHE A 107 6.64 1.43 7.03
N TYR A 108 6.89 1.57 8.34
CA TYR A 108 6.84 2.89 8.98
C TYR A 108 7.89 3.87 8.42
N GLY A 109 9.10 3.38 8.12
CA GLY A 109 10.13 4.19 7.45
C GLY A 109 9.68 4.67 6.05
N ARG A 110 9.01 3.79 5.30
CA ARG A 110 8.43 4.10 3.99
C ARG A 110 7.35 5.16 4.05
N ILE A 111 6.41 5.08 5.00
CA ILE A 111 5.36 6.10 5.18
C ILE A 111 6.00 7.49 5.25
N ALA A 112 7.00 7.67 6.12
CA ALA A 112 7.66 8.96 6.28
C ALA A 112 8.43 9.40 5.01
N ALA A 113 9.03 8.46 4.28
CA ALA A 113 9.74 8.76 3.05
C ALA A 113 8.77 9.17 1.92
N TYR A 114 7.66 8.46 1.76
CA TYR A 114 6.64 8.75 0.77
C TYR A 114 5.90 10.05 1.07
N ASP A 115 5.58 10.34 2.33
CA ASP A 115 5.00 11.62 2.74
C ASP A 115 5.91 12.79 2.34
N ARG A 116 7.23 12.67 2.58
CA ARG A 116 8.21 13.68 2.16
C ARG A 116 8.32 13.79 0.64
N GLY A 117 8.42 12.66 -0.07
CA GLY A 117 8.53 12.65 -1.52
C GLY A 117 7.31 13.29 -2.19
N LEU A 118 6.11 12.97 -1.73
CA LEU A 118 4.88 13.55 -2.26
C LEU A 118 4.80 15.07 -2.01
N ALA A 119 5.26 15.54 -0.84
CA ALA A 119 5.28 16.96 -0.50
C ALA A 119 6.36 17.76 -1.25
N ALA A 120 7.53 17.15 -1.52
CA ALA A 120 8.67 17.82 -2.14
C ALA A 120 8.61 17.91 -3.67
N GLY A 121 7.82 17.06 -4.34
CA GLY A 121 7.64 17.10 -5.81
C GLY A 121 8.41 16.02 -6.58
N GLY A 122 8.43 16.16 -7.91
CA GLY A 122 8.86 15.20 -8.95
C GLY A 122 9.95 14.22 -8.52
N GLU A 123 11.19 14.69 -8.60
CA GLU A 123 12.43 13.92 -8.46
C GLU A 123 12.55 13.25 -7.08
N VAL A 124 12.15 13.93 -5.99
CA VAL A 124 12.29 13.38 -4.63
C VAL A 124 11.40 12.17 -4.41
N LEU A 125 10.18 12.17 -4.98
CA LEU A 125 9.31 11.00 -4.94
C LEU A 125 9.87 9.86 -5.79
N GLU A 126 10.37 10.18 -6.99
CA GLU A 126 10.95 9.18 -7.90
C GLU A 126 12.16 8.49 -7.27
N ASP A 127 13.11 9.23 -6.71
CA ASP A 127 14.26 8.68 -5.99
C ASP A 127 13.84 7.81 -4.79
N THR A 128 12.77 8.21 -4.11
CA THR A 128 12.22 7.43 -3.00
C THR A 128 11.59 6.13 -3.49
N LEU A 129 10.93 6.14 -4.65
CA LEU A 129 10.39 4.93 -5.28
C LEU A 129 11.52 4.04 -5.79
N ILE A 130 12.55 4.56 -6.45
CA ILE A 130 13.76 3.82 -6.87
C ILE A 130 14.35 3.05 -5.70
N ARG A 131 14.57 3.73 -4.57
CA ARG A 131 15.12 3.09 -3.36
C ARG A 131 14.26 1.98 -2.78
N ASN A 132 12.94 2.14 -2.78
CA ASN A 132 12.06 1.22 -2.06
C ASN A 132 11.48 0.11 -2.95
N VAL A 133 11.03 0.46 -4.16
CA VAL A 133 10.39 -0.45 -5.13
C VAL A 133 11.43 -1.26 -5.90
N TRP A 134 12.49 -0.59 -6.33
CA TRP A 134 13.56 -1.21 -7.12
C TRP A 134 14.86 -1.39 -6.32
N ARG A 135 14.78 -1.30 -4.99
CA ARG A 135 15.91 -1.55 -4.07
C ARG A 135 17.15 -0.69 -4.35
N GLY A 136 16.96 0.49 -4.91
CA GLY A 136 18.01 1.45 -5.23
C GLY A 136 18.49 1.40 -6.67
N GLU A 137 18.12 0.38 -7.45
CA GLU A 137 18.54 0.24 -8.84
C GLU A 137 17.34 -0.13 -9.72
N ALA A 138 16.84 0.87 -10.44
CA ALA A 138 15.75 0.68 -11.39
C ALA A 138 16.28 -0.10 -12.62
N PRO A 139 15.68 -1.25 -12.98
CA PRO A 139 16.09 -1.99 -14.17
C PRO A 139 15.79 -1.19 -15.45
N GLU A 140 16.43 -1.57 -16.54
CA GLU A 140 16.14 -1.00 -17.86
C GLU A 140 14.64 -1.10 -18.18
N GLY A 141 14.04 0.01 -18.61
CA GLY A 141 12.61 0.09 -18.89
C GLY A 141 11.71 0.36 -17.68
N ALA A 142 12.24 0.39 -16.45
CA ALA A 142 11.46 0.84 -15.29
C ALA A 142 11.05 2.31 -15.43
N ARG A 143 9.84 2.63 -14.97
CA ARG A 143 9.24 3.97 -15.14
C ARG A 143 8.86 4.60 -13.80
N PRO A 144 9.83 5.04 -12.96
CA PRO A 144 9.55 5.66 -11.66
C PRO A 144 8.71 6.93 -11.75
N ALA A 145 8.91 7.75 -12.79
CA ALA A 145 8.09 8.94 -13.05
C ALA A 145 6.60 8.60 -13.26
N VAL A 146 6.31 7.50 -13.97
CA VAL A 146 4.93 7.04 -14.23
C VAL A 146 4.29 6.55 -12.92
N LEU A 147 5.03 5.79 -12.10
CA LEU A 147 4.54 5.37 -10.78
C LEU A 147 4.32 6.59 -9.86
N ALA A 148 5.21 7.58 -9.87
CA ALA A 148 5.06 8.81 -9.11
C ALA A 148 3.82 9.61 -9.54
N ALA A 149 3.58 9.73 -10.85
CA ALA A 149 2.38 10.38 -11.40
C ALA A 149 1.09 9.65 -10.98
N TYR A 150 1.10 8.31 -11.03
CA TYR A 150 0.02 7.47 -10.52
C TYR A 150 -0.28 7.76 -9.05
N LEU A 151 0.72 7.71 -8.17
CA LEU A 151 0.52 7.93 -6.74
C LEU A 151 -0.02 9.33 -6.44
N ARG A 152 0.41 10.35 -7.19
CA ARG A 152 -0.12 11.73 -7.06
C ARG A 152 -1.58 11.82 -7.46
N ARG A 153 -1.95 11.22 -8.60
CA ARG A 153 -3.34 11.16 -9.08
C ARG A 153 -4.24 10.48 -8.04
N VAL A 154 -3.78 9.36 -7.51
CA VAL A 154 -4.52 8.59 -6.51
C VAL A 154 -4.64 9.35 -5.19
N ASP A 155 -3.56 9.95 -4.69
CA ASP A 155 -3.61 10.76 -3.46
C ASP A 155 -4.57 11.95 -3.61
N ALA A 156 -4.58 12.62 -4.77
CA ALA A 156 -5.53 13.69 -5.06
C ALA A 156 -6.98 13.17 -5.07
N HIS A 157 -7.26 12.10 -5.82
CA HIS A 157 -8.59 11.50 -5.89
C HIS A 157 -9.11 11.06 -4.52
N LEU A 158 -8.28 10.36 -3.74
CA LEU A 158 -8.65 9.89 -2.41
C LEU A 158 -8.96 11.07 -1.47
N ARG A 159 -8.19 12.17 -1.54
CA ARG A 159 -8.43 13.38 -0.74
C ARG A 159 -9.83 13.96 -0.96
N ASP A 160 -10.35 13.85 -2.18
CA ASP A 160 -11.67 14.39 -2.55
C ASP A 160 -12.83 13.49 -2.10
N LEU A 161 -12.60 12.20 -1.88
CA LEU A 161 -13.61 11.28 -1.36
C LEU A 161 -13.89 11.56 0.11
N THR A 162 -15.14 11.54 0.56
CA THR A 162 -15.48 11.50 2.00
C THR A 162 -15.13 10.12 2.60
N PRO A 163 -15.00 9.96 3.94
CA PRO A 163 -14.77 8.65 4.53
C PRO A 163 -15.86 7.63 4.20
N ALA A 164 -17.12 8.08 4.07
CA ALA A 164 -18.21 7.22 3.63
C ALA A 164 -18.06 6.83 2.15
N ALA A 165 -17.77 7.79 1.28
CA ALA A 165 -17.55 7.52 -0.15
C ALA A 165 -16.37 6.57 -0.39
N LEU A 166 -15.29 6.69 0.39
CA LEU A 166 -14.15 5.76 0.33
C LEU A 166 -14.56 4.31 0.65
N LEU A 167 -15.46 4.13 1.62
CA LEU A 167 -15.96 2.80 1.98
C LEU A 167 -16.83 2.19 0.88
N GLU A 168 -17.59 3.00 0.15
CA GLU A 168 -18.44 2.55 -0.95
C GLU A 168 -17.70 2.44 -2.29
N ALA A 169 -16.55 3.10 -2.46
CA ALA A 169 -15.81 3.12 -3.72
C ALA A 169 -15.22 1.73 -4.07
N GLU A 170 -15.71 1.11 -5.13
CA GLU A 170 -15.24 -0.22 -5.60
C GLU A 170 -13.78 -0.17 -6.10
N ALA A 171 -13.42 0.88 -6.86
CA ALA A 171 -12.10 1.10 -7.43
C ALA A 171 -11.48 2.43 -6.95
N PRO A 172 -11.11 2.56 -5.66
CA PRO A 172 -10.71 3.83 -5.06
C PRO A 172 -9.34 4.33 -5.55
N PHE A 173 -8.61 3.53 -6.33
CA PHE A 173 -7.28 3.88 -6.86
C PHE A 173 -7.30 4.22 -8.36
N GLY A 174 -8.46 4.11 -9.02
CA GLY A 174 -8.55 4.29 -10.47
C GLY A 174 -7.72 3.28 -11.28
N PRO A 175 -7.47 3.54 -12.57
CA PRO A 175 -6.77 2.60 -13.44
C PRO A 175 -5.30 2.44 -13.03
N ALA A 176 -4.74 1.24 -13.17
CA ALA A 176 -3.30 1.07 -13.01
C ALA A 176 -2.56 1.76 -14.18
N PRO A 177 -1.26 2.09 -14.05
CA PRO A 177 -0.58 2.92 -15.04
C PRO A 177 -0.46 2.31 -16.44
N ALA A 178 -0.55 0.98 -16.56
CA ALA A 178 -0.55 0.30 -17.86
C ALA A 178 -1.93 0.27 -18.54
N ASP A 179 -3.01 0.48 -17.78
CA ASP A 179 -4.37 0.54 -18.35
C ASP A 179 -4.62 1.87 -19.08
N VAL A 180 -3.81 2.89 -18.83
CA VAL A 180 -4.02 4.25 -19.37
C VAL A 180 -3.45 4.39 -20.79
N GLU A 181 -2.33 3.74 -21.11
CA GLU A 181 -1.77 3.77 -22.48
C GLU A 181 -2.67 3.02 -23.50
N ALA A 182 -3.53 2.11 -23.03
CA ALA A 182 -4.49 1.39 -23.89
C ALA A 182 -5.76 2.19 -24.20
N GLN A 183 -5.98 3.35 -23.57
CA GLN A 183 -7.17 4.20 -23.78
C GLN A 183 -6.90 5.45 -24.64
N GLU A 184 -5.64 5.67 -25.05
CA GLU A 184 -5.25 6.79 -25.91
C GLU A 184 -4.56 6.35 -27.22
N ALA A 185 -4.72 5.09 -27.63
CA ALA A 185 -4.26 4.55 -28.92
C ALA A 185 -5.41 4.25 -29.88
#